data_AF-A0A4V3HYU0-F1
#
_entry.id   AF-A0A4V3HYU0-F1
#
_cell.length_a   1.000
_cell.length_b   1.000
_cell.length_c   1.000
_cell.angle_alpha   90.00
_cell.angle_beta   90.00
_cell.angle_gamma   90.00
#
_symmetry.space_group_name_H-M   'P 1'
#
loop_
_entity.id
_entity.type
_entity.pdbx_description
1 polymer ?
#
loop_
_entity_poly.entity_id
_entity_poly.type
_entity_poly.pdbx_seq_one_letter_code
_entity_poly.pdbx_strand_id
1 'polypeptide(L)'
;MTSESVARFLKAERRSLTVPEEKSVIVEPGDREWSDVTHRLEIAGFDDLQALRLVPERLEERTARQAIAADDIEAREIARRMAEAVAEHSEAQDSCCAPCAGKSDGRASYPARLGQLYREIRPVTHTNLSRAVGDALGVPLEADSLESKITHSFAQRFAAHVTRIPLVVVLFKDIEIGRNATLTLGSKAKSLWANDIRIHSGGRLVITSSYIKIRATSVRGNLA
;
A
#
# COMPACT_ATOMS: atom_id res chain seq x y z
N MET A 1 5.54 5.18 22.97
CA MET A 1 4.61 6.32 23.21
C MET A 1 4.24 6.96 21.90
N THR A 2 2.97 7.28 21.68
CA THR A 2 2.49 7.94 20.44
C THR A 2 2.90 9.41 20.38
N SER A 3 3.18 9.92 19.19
CA SER A 3 3.47 11.33 18.96
C SER A 3 2.26 12.23 19.25
N GLU A 4 2.53 13.50 19.55
CA GLU A 4 1.48 14.50 19.80
C GLU A 4 0.57 14.68 18.58
N SER A 5 1.13 14.61 17.36
CA SER A 5 0.38 14.74 16.11
C SER A 5 -0.68 13.65 15.97
N VAL A 6 -0.32 12.40 16.29
CA VAL A 6 -1.23 11.25 16.26
C VAL A 6 -2.23 11.33 17.41
N ALA A 7 -1.79 11.67 18.62
CA ALA A 7 -2.67 11.82 19.77
C ALA A 7 -3.76 12.89 19.54
N ARG A 8 -3.40 14.02 18.92
CA ARG A 8 -4.35 15.08 18.54
C ARG A 8 -5.32 14.61 17.46
N PHE A 9 -4.81 13.91 16.44
CA PHE A 9 -5.64 13.35 15.38
C PHE A 9 -6.69 12.36 15.90
N LEU A 10 -6.31 11.47 16.82
CA LEU A 10 -7.25 10.49 17.39
C LEU A 10 -8.42 11.14 18.15
N LYS A 11 -8.24 12.39 18.60
CA LYS A 11 -9.25 13.22 19.28
C LYS A 11 -9.90 14.27 18.37
N ALA A 12 -9.54 14.32 17.09
CA ALA A 12 -10.02 15.35 16.18
C ALA A 12 -11.55 15.25 16.00
N GLU A 13 -12.18 16.42 15.95
CA GLU A 13 -13.59 16.53 15.61
C GLU A 13 -13.83 16.03 14.18
N ARG A 14 -15.02 15.48 13.96
CA ARG A 14 -15.38 14.83 12.70
C ARG A 14 -16.63 15.47 12.13
N ARG A 15 -16.57 15.90 10.86
CA ARG A 15 -17.76 16.32 10.09
C ARG A 15 -18.18 15.23 9.12
N SER A 16 -19.47 15.17 8.81
CA SER A 16 -19.99 14.26 7.78
C SER A 16 -19.87 14.87 6.39
N LEU A 17 -19.77 14.01 5.37
CA LEU A 17 -19.80 14.38 3.96
C LEU A 17 -20.98 13.71 3.27
N THR A 18 -21.78 14.49 2.54
CA THR A 18 -22.80 13.98 1.63
C THR A 18 -22.46 14.44 0.22
N VAL A 19 -22.19 13.48 -0.67
CA VAL A 19 -22.02 13.73 -2.10
C VAL A 19 -23.42 13.63 -2.75
N PRO A 20 -23.96 14.74 -3.28
CA PRO A 20 -25.29 14.74 -3.85
C PRO A 20 -25.40 13.82 -5.07
N GLU A 21 -26.63 13.38 -5.38
CA GLU A 21 -26.90 12.53 -6.54
C GLU A 21 -26.38 13.15 -7.84
N GLU A 22 -25.82 12.30 -8.71
CA GLU A 22 -25.26 12.69 -10.02
C GLU A 22 -24.13 13.73 -9.96
N LYS A 23 -23.59 14.02 -8.77
CA LYS A 23 -22.46 14.94 -8.60
C LYS A 23 -21.15 14.19 -8.42
N SER A 24 -20.08 14.88 -8.79
CA SER A 24 -18.72 14.46 -8.49
C SER A 24 -18.11 15.44 -7.49
N VAL A 25 -17.59 14.92 -6.39
CA VAL A 25 -16.85 15.68 -5.38
C VAL A 25 -15.44 15.11 -5.30
N ILE A 26 -14.45 16.00 -5.36
CA ILE A 26 -13.04 15.65 -5.23
C ILE A 26 -12.54 16.19 -3.91
N VAL A 27 -12.12 15.30 -3.02
CA VAL A 27 -11.44 15.65 -1.77
C VAL A 27 -9.95 15.65 -2.04
N GLU A 28 -9.41 16.83 -2.33
CA GLU A 28 -7.97 17.05 -2.52
C GLU A 28 -7.35 17.58 -1.22
N PRO A 29 -6.44 16.84 -0.56
CA PRO A 29 -5.78 17.28 0.68
C PRO A 29 -4.98 18.59 0.59
N GLY A 30 -4.68 19.06 -0.63
CA GLY A 30 -4.07 20.36 -0.86
C GLY A 30 -5.02 21.54 -0.72
N ASP A 31 -6.32 21.32 -0.89
CA ASP A 31 -7.29 22.39 -1.04
C ASP A 31 -7.78 22.91 0.30
N ARG A 32 -7.98 24.23 0.38
CA ARG A 32 -8.42 24.91 1.60
C ARG A 32 -9.79 24.44 2.06
N GLU A 33 -10.67 24.08 1.12
CA GLU A 33 -12.02 23.55 1.38
C GLU A 33 -12.02 22.28 2.26
N TRP A 34 -10.98 21.45 2.13
CA TRP A 34 -10.86 20.18 2.83
C TRP A 34 -9.86 20.23 4.00
N SER A 35 -9.40 21.42 4.38
CA SER A 35 -8.36 21.60 5.40
C SER A 35 -8.79 21.16 6.81
N ASP A 36 -10.09 21.19 7.09
CA ASP A 36 -10.69 20.79 8.37
C ASP A 36 -10.80 19.27 8.55
N VAL A 37 -10.83 18.51 7.45
CA VAL A 37 -10.88 17.04 7.45
C VAL A 37 -9.55 16.40 7.03
N THR A 38 -8.60 17.21 6.58
CA THR A 38 -7.29 16.76 6.16
C THR A 38 -6.28 16.94 7.28
N HIS A 39 -5.79 15.81 7.81
CA HIS A 39 -4.79 15.79 8.86
C HIS A 39 -3.43 15.36 8.32
N ARG A 40 -2.42 16.20 8.50
CA ARG A 40 -1.02 15.87 8.24
C ARG A 40 -0.40 15.40 9.54
N LEU A 41 -0.12 14.10 9.62
CA LEU A 41 0.47 13.45 10.78
C LEU A 41 1.96 13.29 10.57
N GLU A 42 2.72 13.47 11.64
CA GLU A 42 4.14 13.14 11.69
C GLU A 42 4.29 11.81 12.42
N ILE A 43 4.53 10.75 11.67
CA ILE A 43 4.82 9.43 12.23
C ILE A 43 6.25 9.45 12.76
N ALA A 44 6.40 9.41 14.08
CA ALA A 44 7.69 9.47 14.76
C ALA A 44 8.19 8.10 15.21
N GLY A 45 7.32 7.09 15.28
CA GLY A 45 7.67 5.76 15.76
C GLY A 45 6.76 4.67 15.22
N PHE A 46 7.14 3.42 15.46
CA PHE A 46 6.32 2.26 15.09
C PHE A 46 5.00 2.23 15.88
N ASP A 47 5.01 2.68 17.14
CA ASP A 47 3.81 2.87 17.96
C ASP A 47 2.76 3.78 17.31
N ASP A 48 3.17 4.79 16.53
CA ASP A 48 2.24 5.65 15.80
C ASP A 48 1.54 4.88 14.69
N LEU A 49 2.27 4.02 13.97
CA LEU A 49 1.68 3.14 12.95
C LEU A 49 0.69 2.14 13.58
N GLN A 50 1.01 1.62 14.76
CA GLN A 50 0.14 0.73 15.53
C GLN A 50 -1.10 1.45 16.05
N ALA A 51 -0.95 2.67 16.62
CA ALA A 51 -2.07 3.48 17.11
C ALA A 51 -3.05 3.87 15.97
N LEU A 52 -2.52 4.13 14.78
CA LEU A 52 -3.30 4.34 13.58
C LEU A 52 -3.85 3.04 12.97
N ARG A 53 -3.50 1.88 13.54
CA ARG A 53 -3.78 0.54 13.02
C ARG A 53 -3.31 0.33 11.59
N LEU A 54 -2.30 1.05 11.13
CA LEU A 54 -1.66 0.80 9.84
C LEU A 54 -0.84 -0.50 9.87
N VAL A 55 -0.39 -0.85 11.06
CA VAL A 55 0.31 -2.09 11.43
C VAL A 55 -0.43 -2.72 12.63
N PRO A 56 -0.45 -4.06 12.79
CA PRO A 56 -1.08 -4.69 13.95
C PRO A 56 -0.48 -4.21 15.28
N GLU A 57 -1.35 -3.98 16.27
CA GLU A 57 -0.97 -3.44 17.59
C GLU A 57 0.02 -4.34 18.35
N ARG A 58 -0.01 -5.65 18.10
CA ARG A 58 0.87 -6.64 18.74
C ARG A 58 2.10 -7.01 17.93
N LEU A 59 2.25 -6.48 16.72
CA LEU A 59 3.42 -6.78 15.89
C LEU A 59 4.60 -5.94 16.38
N GLU A 60 5.69 -6.57 16.79
CA GLU A 60 6.90 -5.85 17.18
C GLU A 60 7.64 -5.30 15.95
N GLU A 61 8.21 -4.10 16.07
CA GLU A 61 8.99 -3.47 15.00
C GLU A 61 10.13 -4.35 14.51
N ARG A 62 10.87 -4.96 15.44
CA ARG A 62 12.00 -5.85 15.12
C ARG A 62 11.53 -7.04 14.30
N THR A 63 10.44 -7.68 14.71
CA THR A 63 9.85 -8.83 14.00
C THR A 63 9.40 -8.44 12.60
N ALA A 64 8.72 -7.30 12.45
CA ALA A 64 8.33 -6.79 11.13
C ALA A 64 9.55 -6.55 10.23
N ARG A 65 10.61 -5.90 10.74
CA ARG A 65 11.84 -5.64 9.98
C ARG A 65 12.55 -6.93 9.58
N GLN A 66 12.63 -7.91 10.48
CA GLN A 66 13.25 -9.21 10.20
C GLN A 66 12.46 -10.00 9.16
N ALA A 67 11.13 -10.00 9.25
CA ALA A 67 10.27 -10.66 8.28
C ALA A 67 10.40 -10.03 6.88
N ILE A 68 10.41 -8.70 6.79
CA ILE A 68 10.64 -7.98 5.52
C ILE A 68 12.01 -8.32 4.94
N ALA A 69 13.06 -8.36 5.77
CA ALA A 69 14.40 -8.73 5.32
C ALA A 69 14.48 -10.18 4.82
N ALA A 70 13.78 -11.11 5.46
CA ALA A 70 13.68 -12.50 5.00
C ALA A 70 12.96 -12.60 3.65
N ASP A 71 11.84 -11.88 3.48
CA ASP A 71 11.12 -11.80 2.21
C ASP A 71 11.98 -11.17 1.10
N ASP A 72 12.79 -10.15 1.42
CA ASP A 72 13.75 -9.55 0.47
C ASP A 72 14.82 -10.56 0.02
N ILE A 73 15.32 -11.39 0.94
CA ILE A 73 16.30 -12.44 0.64
C ILE A 73 15.66 -13.50 -0.27
N GLU A 74 14.46 -13.97 0.08
CA GLU A 74 13.72 -14.95 -0.71
C GLU A 74 13.44 -14.43 -2.13
N ALA A 75 12.94 -13.20 -2.26
CA ALA A 75 12.68 -12.57 -3.56
C ALA A 75 13.95 -12.43 -4.41
N ARG A 76 15.09 -12.05 -3.80
CA ARG A 76 16.39 -12.00 -4.51
C ARG A 76 16.84 -13.37 -4.97
N GLU A 77 16.64 -14.38 -4.15
CA GLU A 77 17.04 -15.76 -4.46
C GLU A 77 16.23 -16.33 -5.62
N ILE A 78 14.91 -16.12 -5.64
CA ILE A 78 14.05 -16.52 -6.77
C ILE A 78 14.48 -15.77 -8.04
N ALA A 79 14.69 -14.45 -7.95
CA ALA A 79 15.13 -13.63 -9.08
C ALA A 79 16.48 -14.09 -9.64
N ARG A 80 17.42 -14.47 -8.75
CA ARG A 80 18.73 -15.02 -9.12
C ARG A 80 18.59 -16.30 -9.92
N ARG A 81 17.86 -17.30 -9.39
CA ARG A 81 17.65 -18.58 -10.08
C ARG A 81 17.02 -18.40 -11.45
N MET A 82 16.04 -17.49 -11.57
CA MET A 82 15.41 -17.18 -12.86
C MET A 82 16.38 -16.49 -13.84
N ALA A 83 17.22 -15.58 -13.35
CA ALA A 83 18.21 -14.90 -14.19
C ALA A 83 19.29 -15.85 -14.71
N GLU A 84 19.74 -16.78 -13.86
CA GLU A 84 20.76 -17.80 -14.14
C GLU A 84 20.24 -18.88 -15.11
N ALA A 85 19.00 -19.37 -14.91
CA ALA A 85 18.39 -20.37 -15.79
C ALA A 85 18.32 -19.91 -17.28
N VAL A 86 18.12 -18.62 -17.53
CA VAL A 86 18.11 -18.05 -18.89
C VAL A 86 19.53 -17.90 -19.46
N ALA A 87 20.55 -17.78 -18.61
CA ALA A 87 21.94 -17.73 -19.06
C ALA A 87 22.44 -19.11 -19.51
N GLU A 88 22.11 -20.17 -18.76
CA GLU A 88 22.52 -21.55 -19.08
C GLU A 88 21.94 -22.08 -20.39
N HIS A 89 20.74 -21.62 -20.80
CA HIS A 89 20.12 -22.03 -22.07
C HIS A 89 20.60 -21.23 -23.29
N SER A 90 21.37 -20.14 -23.09
CA SER A 90 21.88 -19.33 -24.21
C SER A 90 23.15 -19.91 -24.84
N GLU A 91 23.87 -20.80 -24.17
CA GLU A 91 25.09 -21.42 -24.70
C GLU A 91 24.81 -22.70 -25.50
N ALA A 92 23.58 -23.23 -25.44
CA ALA A 92 23.18 -24.44 -26.17
C ALA A 92 22.67 -24.19 -27.61
N GLN A 93 22.74 -22.96 -28.12
CA GLN A 93 22.28 -22.61 -29.48
C GLN A 93 23.32 -21.94 -30.38
N ASP A 94 24.61 -22.03 -30.06
CA ASP A 94 25.67 -21.71 -31.02
C ASP A 94 26.06 -22.96 -31.82
N SER A 95 25.08 -23.49 -32.57
CA SER A 95 25.33 -24.44 -33.66
C SER A 95 24.83 -23.82 -34.96
N CYS A 96 25.73 -23.09 -35.62
CA CYS A 96 25.86 -22.83 -37.06
C CYS A 96 24.57 -22.83 -37.92
N CYS A 97 24.17 -21.65 -38.42
CA CYS A 97 24.16 -21.30 -39.86
C CYS A 97 23.52 -19.92 -40.17
N ALA A 98 24.25 -19.14 -40.98
CA ALA A 98 23.84 -17.98 -41.81
C ALA A 98 23.80 -16.55 -41.20
N PRO A 99 24.25 -15.52 -41.97
CA PRO A 99 24.34 -14.13 -41.51
C PRO A 99 23.03 -13.39 -41.79
N CYS A 100 22.18 -13.24 -40.78
CA CYS A 100 21.03 -12.33 -40.86
C CYS A 100 21.41 -10.99 -40.23
N ALA A 101 21.71 -10.01 -41.08
CA ALA A 101 21.63 -8.61 -40.72
C ALA A 101 20.19 -8.27 -40.33
N GLY A 102 19.97 -7.86 -39.07
CA GLY A 102 18.66 -7.41 -38.61
C GLY A 102 18.53 -7.38 -37.09
N LYS A 103 18.92 -6.26 -36.48
CA LYS A 103 18.57 -5.80 -35.12
C LYS A 103 18.75 -6.84 -34.00
N SER A 104 19.94 -6.87 -33.39
CA SER A 104 20.06 -7.33 -32.01
C SER A 104 19.48 -6.27 -31.06
N ASP A 105 18.15 -6.28 -30.93
CA ASP A 105 17.46 -5.65 -29.81
C ASP A 105 18.07 -6.18 -28.48
N GLY A 106 18.31 -5.25 -27.57
CA GLY A 106 19.30 -5.39 -26.50
C GLY A 106 19.03 -6.54 -25.54
N ARG A 107 19.92 -7.54 -25.54
CA ARG A 107 20.04 -8.46 -24.42
C ARG A 107 20.41 -7.65 -23.17
N ALA A 108 19.46 -7.46 -22.27
CA ALA A 108 19.72 -6.85 -20.97
C ALA A 108 20.86 -7.61 -20.28
N SER A 109 21.85 -6.87 -19.77
CA SER A 109 22.95 -7.45 -18.99
C SER A 109 22.42 -8.20 -17.77
N TYR A 110 23.18 -9.18 -17.28
CA TYR A 110 22.77 -9.97 -16.10
C TYR A 110 22.31 -9.11 -14.91
N PRO A 111 23.02 -8.02 -14.51
CA PRO A 111 22.55 -7.14 -13.45
C PRO A 111 21.21 -6.45 -13.76
N ALA A 112 21.01 -6.03 -15.01
CA ALA A 112 19.76 -5.39 -15.43
C ALA A 112 18.57 -6.37 -15.38
N ARG A 113 18.79 -7.61 -15.83
CA ARG A 113 17.79 -8.69 -15.77
C ARG A 113 17.45 -9.07 -14.34
N LEU A 114 18.46 -9.28 -13.49
CA LEU A 114 18.26 -9.59 -12.07
C LEU A 114 17.46 -8.49 -11.38
N GLY A 115 17.80 -7.22 -11.63
CA GLY A 115 17.07 -6.07 -11.08
C GLY A 115 15.65 -5.93 -11.61
N GLN A 116 15.36 -6.37 -12.83
CA GLN A 116 14.00 -6.44 -13.36
C GLN A 116 13.20 -7.55 -12.66
N LEU A 117 13.70 -8.78 -12.66
CA LEU A 117 13.03 -9.94 -12.04
C LEU A 117 12.75 -9.69 -10.55
N TYR A 118 13.70 -9.12 -9.82
CA TYR A 118 13.49 -8.75 -8.42
C TYR A 118 12.31 -7.79 -8.25
N ARG A 119 12.18 -6.77 -9.11
CA ARG A 119 11.08 -5.80 -9.04
C ARG A 119 9.72 -6.42 -9.39
N GLU A 120 9.70 -7.49 -10.18
CA GLU A 120 8.49 -8.25 -10.52
C GLU A 120 8.08 -9.21 -9.39
N ILE A 121 9.04 -9.91 -8.77
CA ILE A 121 8.80 -10.92 -7.74
C ILE A 121 8.51 -10.29 -6.37
N ARG A 122 9.25 -9.24 -6.02
CA ARG A 122 9.21 -8.67 -4.66
C ARG A 122 7.81 -8.22 -4.20
N PRO A 123 6.97 -7.57 -5.03
CA PRO A 123 5.63 -7.12 -4.63
C PRO A 123 4.64 -8.24 -4.30
N VAL A 124 4.93 -9.48 -4.69
CA VAL A 124 4.09 -10.66 -4.42
C VAL A 124 4.71 -11.61 -3.40
N THR A 125 5.90 -11.29 -2.87
CA THR A 125 6.61 -12.12 -1.90
C THR A 125 6.45 -11.53 -0.49
N HIS A 126 5.44 -11.96 0.27
CA HIS A 126 5.26 -11.54 1.67
C HIS A 126 5.05 -12.72 2.61
N THR A 127 5.64 -13.88 2.34
CA THR A 127 5.43 -15.12 3.11
C THR A 127 5.74 -14.93 4.60
N ASN A 128 6.90 -14.37 4.92
CA ASN A 128 7.35 -14.22 6.30
C ASN A 128 6.60 -13.08 6.99
N LEU A 129 6.39 -11.96 6.29
CA LEU A 129 5.61 -10.86 6.85
C LEU A 129 4.15 -11.27 7.11
N SER A 130 3.54 -12.04 6.21
CA SER A 130 2.16 -12.52 6.39
C SER A 130 2.02 -13.43 7.59
N ARG A 131 3.00 -14.30 7.84
CA ARG A 131 3.05 -15.09 9.06
C ARG A 131 3.13 -14.19 10.31
N ALA A 132 4.06 -13.24 10.34
CA ALA A 132 4.24 -12.35 11.48
C ALA A 132 3.01 -11.46 11.75
N VAL A 133 2.38 -10.94 10.69
CA VAL A 133 1.14 -10.17 10.77
C VAL A 133 -0.01 -11.07 11.26
N GLY A 134 -0.10 -12.28 10.74
CA GLY A 134 -1.11 -13.26 11.14
C GLY A 134 -1.00 -13.64 12.61
N ASP A 135 0.21 -13.91 13.10
CA ASP A 135 0.48 -14.19 14.52
C ASP A 135 0.07 -13.01 15.41
N ALA A 136 0.38 -11.77 14.99
CA ALA A 136 0.01 -10.56 15.71
C ALA A 136 -1.51 -10.31 15.74
N LEU A 137 -2.23 -10.73 14.70
CA LEU A 137 -3.69 -10.60 14.59
C LEU A 137 -4.45 -11.82 15.17
N GLY A 138 -3.75 -12.94 15.42
CA GLY A 138 -4.35 -14.20 15.84
C GLY A 138 -5.11 -14.93 14.74
N VAL A 139 -4.79 -14.68 13.47
CA VAL A 139 -5.43 -15.32 12.31
C VAL A 139 -4.38 -15.74 11.28
N PRO A 140 -4.51 -16.92 10.64
CA PRO A 140 -3.60 -17.28 9.55
C PRO A 140 -3.82 -16.35 8.36
N LEU A 141 -2.73 -15.88 7.74
CA LEU A 141 -2.76 -15.05 6.54
C LEU A 141 -1.99 -15.72 5.41
N GLU A 142 -2.53 -15.62 4.19
CA GLU A 142 -1.85 -16.03 2.97
C GLU A 142 -0.71 -15.06 2.62
N ALA A 143 0.27 -15.56 1.87
CA ALA A 143 1.51 -14.84 1.54
C ALA A 143 1.29 -13.57 0.71
N ASP A 144 0.13 -13.39 0.10
CA ASP A 144 -0.24 -12.22 -0.70
C ASP A 144 -1.40 -11.41 -0.08
N SER A 145 -1.71 -11.67 1.20
CA SER A 145 -2.75 -10.98 1.96
C SER A 145 -2.62 -9.46 1.89
N LEU A 146 -3.78 -8.78 1.79
CA LEU A 146 -3.85 -7.33 1.70
C LEU A 146 -3.28 -6.66 2.97
N GLU A 147 -3.54 -7.25 4.14
CA GLU A 147 -3.03 -6.82 5.44
C GLU A 147 -1.50 -6.76 5.44
N SER A 148 -0.85 -7.74 4.84
CA SER A 148 0.61 -7.84 4.77
C SER A 148 1.19 -6.85 3.78
N LYS A 149 0.53 -6.65 2.63
CA LYS A 149 0.90 -5.61 1.65
C LYS A 149 0.81 -4.21 2.25
N ILE A 150 -0.26 -3.92 2.99
CA ILE A 150 -0.45 -2.65 3.71
C ILE A 150 0.64 -2.49 4.78
N THR A 151 0.84 -3.51 5.61
CA THR A 151 1.85 -3.50 6.68
C THR A 151 3.25 -3.27 6.10
N HIS A 152 3.61 -3.98 5.02
CA HIS A 152 4.86 -3.82 4.30
C HIS A 152 5.06 -2.37 3.85
N SER A 153 4.04 -1.78 3.20
CA SER A 153 4.11 -0.41 2.70
C SER A 153 4.45 0.61 3.79
N PHE A 154 3.81 0.51 4.96
CA PHE A 154 4.06 1.43 6.06
C PHE A 154 5.33 1.12 6.84
N ALA A 155 5.59 -0.15 7.16
CA ALA A 155 6.77 -0.58 7.91
C ALA A 155 8.07 -0.33 7.12
N GLN A 156 8.09 -0.60 5.81
CA GLN A 156 9.26 -0.33 4.98
C GLN A 156 9.49 1.16 4.80
N ARG A 157 8.42 1.97 4.62
CA ARG A 157 8.55 3.42 4.55
C ARG A 157 9.12 4.00 5.85
N PHE A 158 8.72 3.45 6.99
CA PHE A 158 9.28 3.81 8.30
C PHE A 158 10.74 3.41 8.42
N ALA A 159 11.09 2.18 8.07
CA ALA A 159 12.47 1.72 8.10
C ALA A 159 13.40 2.56 7.20
N ALA A 160 12.91 3.05 6.06
CA ALA A 160 13.67 3.89 5.13
C ALA A 160 13.80 5.36 5.60
N HIS A 161 12.88 5.86 6.41
CA HIS A 161 12.87 7.26 6.85
C HIS A 161 13.35 7.32 8.31
N VAL A 162 14.62 7.71 8.50
CA VAL A 162 15.29 7.75 9.82
C VAL A 162 14.68 8.80 10.76
N THR A 163 13.88 9.75 10.26
CA THR A 163 13.42 10.92 11.03
C THR A 163 11.91 10.92 11.27
N ARG A 164 11.09 11.21 10.24
CA ARG A 164 9.61 11.28 10.35
C ARG A 164 8.95 10.97 9.01
N ILE A 165 7.83 10.26 9.02
CA ILE A 165 7.02 10.06 7.81
C ILE A 165 5.84 11.03 7.83
N PRO A 166 5.69 11.92 6.83
CA PRO A 166 4.46 12.65 6.66
C PRO A 166 3.37 11.70 6.14
N LEU A 167 2.30 11.57 6.91
CA LEU A 167 1.11 10.82 6.54
C LEU A 167 -0.08 11.75 6.43
N VAL A 168 -0.75 11.75 5.28
CA VAL A 168 -1.98 12.53 5.09
C VAL A 168 -3.17 11.60 5.28
N VAL A 169 -4.00 11.93 6.27
CA VAL A 169 -5.23 11.20 6.59
C VAL A 169 -6.42 12.12 6.36
N VAL A 170 -7.42 11.61 5.65
CA VAL A 170 -8.72 12.29 5.49
C VAL A 170 -9.70 11.68 6.47
N LEU A 171 -10.28 12.50 7.34
CA LEU A 171 -11.14 12.09 8.45
C LEU A 171 -12.53 12.70 8.30
N PHE A 172 -13.52 11.84 8.11
CA PHE A 172 -14.93 12.20 8.19
C PHE A 172 -15.60 11.50 9.38
N LYS A 173 -16.76 11.99 9.78
CA LYS A 173 -17.65 11.30 10.71
C LYS A 173 -18.36 10.19 9.96
N ASP A 174 -19.18 10.56 8.98
CA ASP A 174 -19.87 9.65 8.08
C ASP A 174 -19.73 10.14 6.64
N ILE A 175 -19.75 9.23 5.69
CA ILE A 175 -19.70 9.52 4.25
C ILE A 175 -20.93 8.91 3.59
N GLU A 176 -21.69 9.73 2.89
CA GLU A 176 -22.82 9.30 2.05
C GLU A 176 -22.56 9.70 0.60
N ILE A 177 -22.55 8.71 -0.29
CA ILE A 177 -22.37 8.88 -1.73
C ILE A 177 -23.70 8.57 -2.40
N GLY A 178 -24.38 9.60 -2.90
CA GLY A 178 -25.69 9.51 -3.56
C GLY A 178 -25.71 8.64 -4.83
N ARG A 179 -26.90 8.46 -5.40
CA ARG A 179 -27.07 7.67 -6.63
C ARG A 179 -26.29 8.29 -7.79
N ASN A 180 -25.60 7.44 -8.56
CA ASN A 180 -24.71 7.86 -9.67
C ASN A 180 -23.69 8.95 -9.30
N ALA A 181 -23.41 9.14 -8.00
CA ALA A 181 -22.48 10.15 -7.52
C ALA A 181 -21.06 9.58 -7.44
N THR A 182 -20.05 10.44 -7.50
CA THR A 182 -18.65 10.03 -7.37
C THR A 182 -17.96 10.84 -6.29
N LEU A 183 -17.39 10.15 -5.30
CA LEU A 183 -16.43 10.72 -4.38
C LEU A 183 -15.03 10.32 -4.85
N THR A 184 -14.18 11.29 -5.17
CA THR A 184 -12.78 11.04 -5.51
C THR A 184 -11.87 11.49 -4.39
N LEU A 185 -11.00 10.62 -3.92
CA LEU A 185 -9.95 10.95 -2.97
C LEU A 185 -8.64 11.24 -3.73
N GLY A 186 -8.09 12.43 -3.50
CA GLY A 186 -6.83 12.88 -4.11
C GLY A 186 -5.62 12.02 -3.73
N SER A 187 -4.61 12.00 -4.59
CA SER A 187 -3.47 11.05 -4.53
C SER A 187 -2.55 11.25 -3.32
N LYS A 188 -2.61 12.43 -2.70
CA LYS A 188 -1.86 12.77 -1.49
C LYS A 188 -2.39 12.04 -0.26
N ALA A 189 -3.68 11.69 -0.22
CA ALA A 189 -4.26 10.96 0.89
C ALA A 189 -3.70 9.53 0.94
N LYS A 190 -3.33 9.08 2.14
CA LYS A 190 -2.80 7.73 2.39
C LYS A 190 -3.72 6.89 3.27
N SER A 191 -4.72 7.53 3.88
CA SER A 191 -5.77 6.84 4.61
C SER A 191 -7.06 7.65 4.61
N LEU A 192 -8.19 6.96 4.57
CA LEU A 192 -9.54 7.51 4.70
C LEU A 192 -10.20 6.91 5.94
N TRP A 193 -10.66 7.77 6.85
CA TRP A 193 -11.28 7.36 8.12
C TRP A 193 -12.71 7.90 8.17
N ALA A 194 -13.65 7.01 8.48
CA ALA A 194 -15.05 7.33 8.71
C ALA A 194 -15.64 6.35 9.74
N ASN A 195 -16.82 6.65 10.29
CA ASN A 195 -17.60 5.67 11.03
C ASN A 195 -18.41 4.84 10.02
N ASP A 196 -19.26 5.50 9.23
CA ASP A 196 -20.04 4.84 8.18
C ASP A 196 -19.67 5.37 6.79
N ILE A 197 -19.54 4.45 5.82
CA ILE A 197 -19.48 4.78 4.39
C ILE A 197 -20.70 4.14 3.72
N ARG A 198 -21.59 4.96 3.17
CA ARG A 198 -22.80 4.52 2.45
C ARG A 198 -22.69 4.89 0.98
N ILE A 199 -22.78 3.90 0.11
CA ILE A 199 -22.68 4.05 -1.34
C ILE A 199 -24.00 3.60 -1.95
N HIS A 200 -24.78 4.56 -2.46
CA HIS A 200 -26.06 4.29 -3.12
C HIS A 200 -25.84 3.73 -4.54
N SER A 201 -26.92 3.29 -5.19
CA SER A 201 -26.87 2.65 -6.52
C SER A 201 -26.11 3.49 -7.56
N GLY A 202 -25.12 2.90 -8.23
CA GLY A 202 -24.27 3.58 -9.22
C GLY A 202 -23.27 4.58 -8.61
N GLY A 203 -23.31 4.79 -7.30
CA GLY A 203 -22.35 5.62 -6.57
C GLY A 203 -20.96 4.99 -6.53
N ARG A 204 -19.92 5.82 -6.52
CA ARG A 204 -18.53 5.36 -6.59
C ARG A 204 -17.64 6.10 -5.60
N LEU A 205 -16.79 5.34 -4.89
CA LEU A 205 -15.61 5.86 -4.20
C LEU A 205 -14.38 5.56 -5.05
N VAL A 206 -13.75 6.60 -5.59
CA VAL A 206 -12.57 6.50 -6.44
C VAL A 206 -11.35 6.95 -5.66
N ILE A 207 -10.32 6.11 -5.66
CA ILE A 207 -9.07 6.38 -4.98
C ILE A 207 -7.99 6.51 -6.04
N THR A 208 -7.34 7.66 -6.11
CA THR A 208 -6.33 7.95 -7.13
C THR A 208 -4.91 7.57 -6.71
N SER A 209 -4.74 7.10 -5.47
CA SER A 209 -3.45 6.65 -4.92
C SER A 209 -3.32 5.12 -5.02
N SER A 210 -2.10 4.61 -5.14
CA SER A 210 -1.82 3.17 -5.32
C SER A 210 -2.38 2.28 -4.21
N TYR A 211 -2.13 2.63 -2.94
CA TYR A 211 -2.70 1.94 -1.79
C TYR A 211 -3.06 2.94 -0.71
N ILE A 212 -4.33 2.92 -0.27
CA ILE A 212 -4.77 3.62 0.93
C ILE A 212 -5.35 2.62 1.92
N LYS A 213 -5.26 2.94 3.21
CA LYS A 213 -6.06 2.24 4.22
C LYS A 213 -7.39 2.95 4.41
N ILE A 214 -8.50 2.24 4.16
CA ILE A 214 -9.84 2.70 4.55
C ILE A 214 -10.15 2.14 5.93
N ARG A 215 -10.50 3.03 6.86
CA ARG A 215 -10.97 2.66 8.20
C ARG A 215 -12.41 3.12 8.34
N ALA A 216 -13.32 2.16 8.37
CA ALA A 216 -14.73 2.37 8.60
C ALA A 216 -15.24 1.38 9.64
N THR A 217 -16.22 1.80 10.45
CA THR A 217 -16.98 0.89 11.31
C THR A 217 -17.95 0.05 10.46
N SER A 218 -18.54 0.66 9.44
CA SER A 218 -19.41 -0.03 8.48
C SER A 218 -19.23 0.56 7.08
N VAL A 219 -19.16 -0.32 6.08
CA VAL A 219 -19.26 0.03 4.67
C VAL A 219 -20.51 -0.64 4.12
N ARG A 220 -21.44 0.14 3.57
CA ARG A 220 -22.69 -0.36 2.99
C ARG A 220 -22.83 0.18 1.58
N GLY A 221 -23.25 -0.69 0.68
CA GLY A 221 -23.63 -0.28 -0.66
C GLY A 221 -23.97 -1.48 -1.52
N ASN A 222 -24.57 -1.21 -2.68
CA ASN A 222 -24.60 -2.19 -3.76
C ASN A 222 -23.20 -2.26 -4.36
N LEU A 223 -22.33 -3.04 -3.73
CA LEU A 223 -21.01 -3.41 -4.24
C LEU A 223 -21.20 -4.49 -5.31
N ALA A 224 -21.78 -4.10 -6.44
CA ALA A 224 -21.90 -4.92 -7.64
C ALA A 224 -20.80 -4.56 -8.64
#